data_AF-A0A3D6DQA1-F1
#
_entry.id   AF-A0A3D6DQA1-F1
#
_cell.length_a   1.000
_cell.length_b   1.000
_cell.length_c   1.000
_cell.angle_alpha   90.00
_cell.angle_beta   90.00
_cell.angle_gamma   90.00
#
_symmetry.space_group_name_H-M   'P 1'
#
loop_
_entity.id
_entity.type
_entity.pdbx_description
1 polymer ?
#
loop_
_entity_poly.entity_id
_entity_poly.type
_entity_poly.pdbx_seq_one_letter_code
_entity_poly.pdbx_strand_id
1 'polypeptide(L)'
;MVAAQNFVACKGSPIALCYYSGPETSAAGTQTPCHLRDGAAIADCTCFEIPPGSTYFVDINAILDLRVYLDTVIACKRDGSDCLPAGRKVAPVCEAIRTGTLFPGKNVDLISTFSFALDQKIPIAVHNNACTTQPYTRYAGCMTAPCQRTGEIDPVTGNFLVQCACPTYVGPFQVGTELTAAQGCELPGGTVWSAAYSTFGGGTFPTLPDCIPDAPGDKGCPLLLPNPPVIPAAPPQISCNEVCSEYNKSINQGIQVGYTCDATLCTAASHPALVAKACTGLDKHGVSEILRLEMAVGKSCAASQICGCAPNKKTNQEIWRLNEAQGALGIATQCDQNGTLCGTKP
;
A
#
# COMPACT_ATOMS: atom_id res chain seq x y z
N MET A 1 1.82 -20.55 0.04
CA MET A 1 1.30 -20.61 -1.35
C MET A 1 0.41 -19.41 -1.53
N VAL A 2 0.65 -18.62 -2.57
CA VAL A 2 -0.07 -17.38 -2.85
C VAL A 2 -1.19 -17.66 -3.84
N ALA A 3 -2.33 -17.02 -3.65
CA ALA A 3 -3.38 -16.96 -4.65
C ALA A 3 -4.01 -15.58 -4.62
N ALA A 4 -4.39 -15.07 -5.79
CA ALA A 4 -4.87 -13.70 -5.96
C ALA A 4 -6.11 -13.38 -5.09
N GLN A 5 -6.91 -14.39 -4.78
CA GLN A 5 -8.06 -14.29 -3.87
C GLN A 5 -7.68 -14.17 -2.38
N ASN A 6 -6.48 -14.59 -1.95
CA ASN A 6 -6.07 -14.63 -0.54
C ASN A 6 -5.65 -13.26 0.01
N PHE A 7 -5.69 -12.22 -0.81
CA PHE A 7 -5.25 -10.88 -0.45
C PHE A 7 -6.38 -10.10 0.22
N VAL A 8 -6.08 -9.56 1.40
CA VAL A 8 -6.96 -8.63 2.11
C VAL A 8 -6.46 -7.21 1.98
N ALA A 9 -7.38 -6.26 1.80
CA ALA A 9 -7.10 -4.84 1.64
C ALA A 9 -7.03 -4.13 3.00
N CYS A 10 -6.02 -3.28 3.14
CA CYS A 10 -5.74 -2.44 4.30
C CYS A 10 -5.47 -0.99 3.84
N LYS A 11 -5.56 -0.03 4.75
CA LYS A 11 -5.33 1.39 4.48
C LYS A 11 -4.79 2.11 5.71
N GLY A 12 -4.08 3.22 5.49
CA GLY A 12 -3.75 4.22 6.51
C GLY A 12 -2.32 4.15 7.07
N SER A 13 -1.69 2.98 7.06
CA SER A 13 -0.29 2.83 7.51
C SER A 13 0.69 3.04 6.34
N PRO A 14 1.90 3.61 6.57
CA PRO A 14 2.99 3.45 5.63
C PRO A 14 3.41 1.97 5.56
N ILE A 15 3.96 1.56 4.42
CA ILE A 15 4.38 0.18 4.19
C ILE A 15 5.76 0.12 3.55
N ALA A 16 6.42 -1.02 3.65
CA ALA A 16 7.57 -1.34 2.79
C ALA A 16 7.08 -2.13 1.56
N LEU A 17 7.49 -1.74 0.36
CA LEU A 17 7.16 -2.42 -0.88
C LEU A 17 8.37 -3.18 -1.41
N CYS A 18 8.58 -4.39 -0.88
CA CYS A 18 9.71 -5.25 -1.24
C CYS A 18 9.48 -6.06 -2.52
N TYR A 19 8.34 -5.90 -3.19
CA TYR A 19 8.00 -6.68 -4.38
C TYR A 19 9.00 -6.52 -5.54
N TYR A 20 9.73 -5.40 -5.55
CA TYR A 20 10.72 -5.05 -6.57
C TYR A 20 12.17 -5.38 -6.15
N SER A 21 12.38 -5.87 -4.93
CA SER A 21 13.72 -6.13 -4.42
C SER A 21 14.36 -7.35 -5.09
N GLY A 22 15.63 -7.26 -5.43
CA GLY A 22 16.29 -8.32 -6.19
C GLY A 22 17.76 -8.03 -6.51
N PRO A 23 18.31 -8.61 -7.59
CA PRO A 23 19.67 -8.34 -8.00
C PRO A 23 19.82 -6.93 -8.55
N GLU A 24 20.99 -6.35 -8.28
CA GLU A 24 21.39 -5.01 -8.73
C GLU A 24 21.35 -4.83 -10.25
N THR A 25 21.36 -5.95 -11.00
CA THR A 25 21.23 -5.98 -12.45
C THR A 25 19.79 -5.80 -12.94
N SER A 26 18.81 -5.76 -12.04
CA SER A 26 17.39 -5.53 -12.36
C SER A 26 17.02 -4.05 -12.40
N ALA A 27 15.99 -3.71 -13.17
CA ALA A 27 15.57 -2.32 -13.39
C ALA A 27 15.22 -1.57 -12.10
N ALA A 28 14.82 -2.29 -11.04
CA ALA A 28 14.61 -1.74 -9.71
C ALA A 28 15.73 -2.12 -8.73
N GLY A 29 16.43 -3.22 -8.96
CA GLY A 29 17.34 -3.81 -7.99
C GLY A 29 18.64 -3.05 -7.75
N THR A 30 19.05 -2.14 -8.65
CA THR A 30 20.17 -1.23 -8.34
C THR A 30 19.86 -0.36 -7.12
N GLN A 31 18.58 -0.11 -6.84
CA GLN A 31 18.06 0.73 -5.76
C GLN A 31 17.50 -0.10 -4.61
N THR A 32 16.99 -1.30 -4.92
CA THR A 32 16.42 -2.23 -3.94
C THR A 32 17.12 -3.59 -3.98
N PRO A 33 18.41 -3.68 -3.61
CA PRO A 33 19.12 -4.95 -3.58
C PRO A 33 18.50 -5.92 -2.56
N CYS A 34 18.67 -7.23 -2.79
CA CYS A 34 18.35 -8.23 -1.77
C CYS A 34 19.39 -9.35 -1.66
N HIS A 35 20.00 -9.45 -0.47
CA HIS A 35 21.13 -10.34 -0.20
C HIS A 35 20.85 -11.30 0.96
N LEU A 36 21.30 -12.54 0.83
CA LEU A 36 21.23 -13.52 1.90
C LEU A 36 22.17 -13.15 3.04
N ARG A 37 21.67 -13.24 4.28
CA ARG A 37 22.51 -13.27 5.47
C ARG A 37 23.25 -14.60 5.56
N ASP A 38 24.28 -14.64 6.40
CA ASP A 38 24.95 -15.88 6.79
C ASP A 38 23.94 -16.95 7.23
N GLY A 39 24.12 -18.17 6.73
CA GLY A 39 23.20 -19.29 6.96
C GLY A 39 21.94 -19.27 6.07
N ALA A 40 21.75 -18.23 5.26
CA ALA A 40 20.74 -18.14 4.20
C ALA A 40 19.29 -18.37 4.63
N ALA A 41 18.95 -18.24 5.91
CA ALA A 41 17.58 -18.35 6.41
C ALA A 41 16.80 -17.04 6.21
N ILE A 42 17.50 -15.91 6.30
CA ILE A 42 16.98 -14.55 6.14
C ILE A 42 17.72 -13.88 4.99
N ALA A 43 17.01 -13.05 4.24
CA ALA A 43 17.59 -12.11 3.30
C ALA A 43 17.33 -10.67 3.77
N ASP A 44 18.36 -9.84 3.63
CA ASP A 44 18.29 -8.40 3.78
C ASP A 44 17.88 -7.80 2.43
N CYS A 45 16.60 -7.44 2.31
CA CYS A 45 16.09 -6.74 1.14
C CYS A 45 15.88 -5.24 1.43
N THR A 46 16.48 -4.39 0.62
CA THR A 46 16.12 -2.96 0.54
C THR A 46 14.82 -2.81 -0.22
N CYS A 47 13.91 -1.96 0.24
CA CYS A 47 12.57 -1.79 -0.32
C CYS A 47 12.16 -0.31 -0.32
N PHE A 48 11.12 0.04 -1.07
CA PHE A 48 10.57 1.40 -1.07
C PHE A 48 9.60 1.60 0.10
N GLU A 49 9.73 2.70 0.84
CA GLU A 49 8.69 3.16 1.77
C GLU A 49 7.57 3.84 0.97
N ILE A 50 6.37 3.27 1.04
CA ILE A 50 5.18 3.92 0.49
C ILE A 50 4.53 4.74 1.62
N PRO A 51 4.27 6.05 1.41
CA PRO A 51 3.63 6.89 2.40
C PRO A 51 2.27 6.34 2.87
N PRO A 52 1.79 6.75 4.06
CA PRO A 52 0.44 6.38 4.50
C PRO A 52 -0.62 6.93 3.56
N GLY A 53 -1.78 6.28 3.54
CA GLY A 53 -2.97 6.76 2.82
C GLY A 53 -3.44 5.80 1.74
N SER A 54 -2.55 5.35 0.84
CA SER A 54 -2.93 4.42 -0.23
C SER A 54 -3.42 3.07 0.31
N THR A 55 -4.32 2.44 -0.43
CA THR A 55 -4.70 1.05 -0.20
C THR A 55 -3.51 0.12 -0.49
N TYR A 56 -3.29 -0.83 0.40
CA TYR A 56 -2.31 -1.91 0.25
C TYR A 56 -2.93 -3.26 0.60
N PHE A 57 -2.21 -4.33 0.27
CA PHE A 57 -2.71 -5.69 0.36
C PHE A 57 -1.76 -6.60 1.12
N VAL A 58 -2.35 -7.54 1.86
CA VAL A 58 -1.65 -8.60 2.60
C VAL A 58 -2.23 -9.95 2.17
N ASP A 59 -1.39 -10.86 1.66
CA ASP A 59 -1.75 -12.27 1.53
C ASP A 59 -1.84 -12.87 2.93
N ILE A 60 -3.02 -13.39 3.27
CA ILE A 60 -3.26 -14.03 4.56
C ILE A 60 -2.27 -15.17 4.82
N ASN A 61 -1.83 -15.90 3.79
CA ASN A 61 -0.91 -17.02 3.95
C ASN A 61 0.54 -16.62 4.14
N ALA A 62 0.85 -15.33 4.04
CA ALA A 62 2.18 -14.78 4.23
C ALA A 62 2.30 -13.96 5.53
N ILE A 63 1.31 -14.04 6.43
CA ILE A 63 1.37 -13.41 7.76
C ILE A 63 2.34 -14.21 8.65
N LEU A 64 3.45 -13.58 9.04
CA LEU A 64 4.54 -14.23 9.78
C LEU A 64 4.24 -14.44 11.27
N ASP A 65 3.38 -13.63 11.88
CA ASP A 65 2.94 -13.84 13.27
C ASP A 65 1.76 -14.82 13.32
N LEU A 66 1.97 -15.96 14.00
CA LEU A 66 0.98 -17.03 14.06
C LEU A 66 -0.36 -16.58 14.69
N ARG A 67 -0.33 -15.71 15.70
CA ARG A 67 -1.55 -15.25 16.35
C ARG A 67 -2.36 -14.36 15.41
N VAL A 68 -1.71 -13.36 14.80
CA VAL A 68 -2.37 -12.47 13.83
C VAL A 68 -2.85 -13.24 12.61
N TYR A 69 -2.10 -14.25 12.16
CA TYR A 69 -2.54 -15.18 11.11
C TYR A 69 -3.85 -15.87 11.51
N LEU A 70 -3.90 -16.51 12.69
CA LEU A 70 -5.08 -17.22 13.16
C LEU A 70 -6.29 -16.28 13.35
N ASP A 71 -6.09 -15.12 13.96
CA ASP A 71 -7.14 -14.11 14.13
C ASP A 71 -7.69 -13.66 12.77
N THR A 72 -6.79 -13.44 11.80
CA THR A 72 -7.17 -13.04 10.44
C THR A 72 -7.93 -14.15 9.73
N VAL A 73 -7.49 -15.41 9.81
CA VAL A 73 -8.20 -16.55 9.24
C VAL A 73 -9.58 -16.76 9.87
N ILE A 74 -9.71 -16.56 11.18
CA ILE A 74 -10.99 -16.65 11.88
C ILE A 74 -11.96 -15.56 11.39
N ALA A 75 -11.47 -14.33 11.25
CA ALA A 75 -12.31 -13.19 10.85
C ALA A 75 -12.66 -13.17 9.35
N CYS A 76 -11.69 -13.52 8.51
CA CYS A 76 -11.72 -13.36 7.05
C CYS A 76 -11.92 -14.66 6.27
N LYS A 77 -11.92 -15.83 6.95
CA LYS A 77 -11.74 -17.16 6.37
C LYS A 77 -10.33 -17.36 5.80
N ARG A 78 -9.98 -18.62 5.50
CA ARG A 78 -8.65 -19.01 4.98
C ARG A 78 -8.29 -18.37 3.64
N ASP A 79 -9.30 -18.07 2.84
CA ASP A 79 -9.17 -17.48 1.51
C ASP A 79 -9.41 -15.96 1.50
N GLY A 80 -9.68 -15.34 2.66
CA GLY A 80 -9.94 -13.90 2.76
C GLY A 80 -11.33 -13.45 2.31
N SER A 81 -12.21 -14.37 1.89
CA SER A 81 -13.51 -14.05 1.28
C SER A 81 -14.47 -13.23 2.14
N ASP A 82 -14.30 -13.19 3.47
CA ASP A 82 -15.12 -12.36 4.36
C ASP A 82 -14.59 -10.92 4.53
N CYS A 83 -13.35 -10.66 4.13
CA CYS A 83 -12.68 -9.37 4.27
C CYS A 83 -12.50 -8.67 2.91
N LEU A 84 -12.35 -7.35 2.95
CA LEU A 84 -12.10 -6.55 1.75
C LEU A 84 -10.85 -7.08 1.00
N PRO A 85 -10.82 -7.04 -0.34
CA PRO A 85 -11.84 -6.43 -1.21
C PRO A 85 -13.03 -7.37 -1.53
N ALA A 86 -12.91 -8.68 -1.30
CA ALA A 86 -13.95 -9.66 -1.68
C ALA A 86 -15.20 -9.61 -0.78
N GLY A 87 -14.98 -9.38 0.52
CA GLY A 87 -16.00 -9.37 1.55
C GLY A 87 -16.34 -7.95 2.03
N ARG A 88 -16.60 -7.81 3.33
CA ARG A 88 -17.08 -6.53 3.92
C ARG A 88 -16.34 -6.10 5.17
N LYS A 89 -15.55 -6.99 5.76
CA LYS A 89 -14.79 -6.72 6.99
C LYS A 89 -13.40 -6.20 6.65
N VAL A 90 -12.83 -5.39 7.53
CA VAL A 90 -11.39 -5.10 7.49
C VAL A 90 -10.66 -6.21 8.24
N ALA A 91 -9.54 -6.68 7.69
CA ALA A 91 -8.81 -7.79 8.25
C ALA A 91 -8.07 -7.42 9.55
N PRO A 92 -8.03 -8.29 10.57
CA PRO A 92 -7.26 -8.06 11.81
C PRO A 92 -5.79 -7.70 11.58
N VAL A 93 -5.15 -8.26 10.55
CA VAL A 93 -3.77 -7.91 10.20
C VAL A 93 -3.58 -6.42 9.88
N CYS A 94 -4.59 -5.74 9.34
CA CYS A 94 -4.51 -4.30 9.06
C CYS A 94 -4.31 -3.50 10.36
N GLU A 95 -5.06 -3.86 11.41
CA GLU A 95 -4.93 -3.25 12.74
C GLU A 95 -3.59 -3.62 13.39
N ALA A 96 -3.12 -4.85 13.21
CA ALA A 96 -1.84 -5.29 13.76
C ALA A 96 -0.64 -4.54 13.15
N ILE A 97 -0.67 -4.28 11.85
CA ILE A 97 0.32 -3.45 11.14
C ILE A 97 0.26 -2.01 11.69
N ARG A 98 -0.94 -1.43 11.72
CA ARG A 98 -1.17 -0.04 12.14
C ARG A 98 -0.71 0.24 13.58
N THR A 99 -0.98 -0.69 14.48
CA THR A 99 -0.67 -0.53 15.91
C THR A 99 0.73 -1.04 16.29
N GLY A 100 1.50 -1.56 15.33
CA GLY A 100 2.80 -2.16 15.60
C GLY A 100 2.75 -3.45 16.44
N THR A 101 1.60 -4.13 16.48
CA THR A 101 1.40 -5.33 17.31
C THR A 101 1.67 -6.65 16.58
N LEU A 102 2.06 -6.58 15.30
CA LEU A 102 2.50 -7.75 14.53
C LEU A 102 3.84 -8.32 15.04
N PHE A 103 4.72 -7.47 15.57
CA PHE A 103 6.00 -7.87 16.17
C PHE A 103 6.19 -7.20 17.55
N PRO A 104 5.42 -7.62 18.56
CA PRO A 104 5.39 -6.92 19.85
C PRO A 104 6.77 -6.93 20.53
N GLY A 105 7.19 -5.76 21.03
CA GLY A 105 8.47 -5.59 21.72
C GLY A 105 9.70 -5.57 20.82
N LYS A 106 9.54 -5.57 19.49
CA LYS A 106 10.64 -5.40 18.53
C LYS A 106 10.66 -3.97 17.98
N ASN A 107 11.85 -3.47 17.68
CA ASN A 107 12.01 -2.19 16.99
C ASN A 107 11.78 -2.38 15.49
N VAL A 108 10.55 -2.11 15.06
CA VAL A 108 10.07 -2.26 13.68
C VAL A 108 9.40 -0.95 13.27
N ASP A 109 9.91 -0.32 12.21
CA ASP A 109 9.36 0.94 11.70
C ASP A 109 8.19 0.69 10.76
N LEU A 110 8.29 -0.36 9.95
CA LEU A 110 7.38 -0.66 8.85
C LEU A 110 7.22 -2.16 8.66
N ILE A 111 6.11 -2.56 8.04
CA ILE A 111 5.84 -3.92 7.62
C ILE A 111 5.86 -3.98 6.10
N SER A 112 6.53 -4.97 5.54
CA SER A 112 6.51 -5.23 4.11
C SER A 112 5.16 -5.79 3.67
N THR A 113 4.53 -5.14 2.69
CA THR A 113 3.24 -5.56 2.12
C THR A 113 3.26 -5.32 0.60
N PHE A 114 2.12 -5.52 -0.07
CA PHE A 114 2.01 -5.29 -1.50
C PHE A 114 1.11 -4.09 -1.81
N SER A 115 1.47 -3.29 -2.82
CA SER A 115 0.62 -2.24 -3.37
C SER A 115 0.99 -1.98 -4.83
N PHE A 116 0.08 -1.33 -5.57
CA PHE A 116 0.33 -0.89 -6.95
C PHE A 116 0.95 0.51 -7.03
N ALA A 117 1.45 1.05 -5.90
CA ALA A 117 1.89 2.45 -5.81
C ALA A 117 2.98 2.84 -6.81
N LEU A 118 3.82 1.88 -7.21
CA LEU A 118 4.93 2.12 -8.14
C LEU A 118 4.70 1.55 -9.53
N ASP A 119 3.56 0.92 -9.82
CA ASP A 119 3.32 0.20 -11.09
C ASP A 119 3.51 1.10 -12.33
N GLN A 120 3.17 2.38 -12.24
CA GLN A 120 3.39 3.34 -13.32
C GLN A 120 4.87 3.71 -13.57
N LYS A 121 5.73 3.60 -12.55
CA LYS A 121 7.18 3.89 -12.64
C LYS A 121 7.99 2.62 -12.87
N ILE A 122 7.59 1.53 -12.24
CA ILE A 122 8.22 0.20 -12.27
C ILE A 122 7.09 -0.82 -12.52
N PRO A 123 6.81 -1.14 -13.80
CA PRO A 123 5.71 -2.04 -14.16
C PRO A 123 5.85 -3.43 -13.53
N ILE A 124 4.72 -3.96 -13.06
CA ILE A 124 4.63 -5.34 -12.60
C ILE A 124 4.71 -6.30 -13.80
N ALA A 125 5.46 -7.39 -13.64
CA ALA A 125 5.57 -8.41 -14.65
C ALA A 125 4.24 -9.13 -14.90
N VAL A 126 3.89 -9.26 -16.17
CA VAL A 126 2.73 -10.06 -16.63
C VAL A 126 3.17 -11.25 -17.47
N HIS A 127 4.42 -11.26 -17.91
CA HIS A 127 5.07 -12.29 -18.70
C HIS A 127 6.42 -12.66 -18.09
N ASN A 128 7.03 -13.74 -18.60
CA ASN A 128 8.44 -14.11 -18.39
C ASN A 128 9.02 -13.85 -16.99
N ASN A 129 8.32 -14.28 -15.93
CA ASN A 129 8.72 -14.01 -14.56
C ASN A 129 8.78 -15.26 -13.68
N ALA A 130 8.51 -16.43 -14.25
CA ALA A 130 8.37 -17.67 -13.52
C ALA A 130 9.68 -18.46 -13.46
N CYS A 131 10.08 -18.79 -12.23
CA CYS A 131 11.21 -19.63 -11.88
C CYS A 131 10.70 -20.94 -11.31
N THR A 132 10.25 -21.84 -12.18
CA THR A 132 9.56 -23.09 -11.82
C THR A 132 10.30 -24.35 -12.25
N THR A 133 11.46 -24.21 -12.88
CA THR A 133 12.30 -25.33 -13.31
C THR A 133 13.25 -25.76 -12.20
N GLN A 134 13.52 -27.07 -12.13
CA GLN A 134 14.48 -27.66 -11.18
C GLN A 134 15.91 -27.60 -11.75
N PRO A 135 16.95 -27.49 -10.89
CA PRO A 135 16.89 -27.40 -9.43
C PRO A 135 16.35 -26.03 -8.96
N TYR A 136 15.49 -26.04 -7.93
CA TYR A 136 14.96 -24.79 -7.39
C TYR A 136 16.02 -23.94 -6.71
N THR A 137 15.99 -22.65 -7.02
CA THR A 137 16.82 -21.63 -6.37
C THR A 137 16.09 -21.02 -5.17
N ARG A 138 16.83 -20.28 -4.35
CA ARG A 138 16.32 -19.61 -3.16
C ARG A 138 15.72 -18.25 -3.53
N TYR A 139 14.63 -17.88 -2.86
CA TYR A 139 14.04 -16.55 -2.93
C TYR A 139 13.67 -16.03 -1.55
N ALA A 140 13.46 -14.71 -1.43
CA ALA A 140 13.00 -14.04 -0.23
C ALA A 140 11.48 -13.84 -0.29
N GLY A 141 10.74 -14.38 0.69
CA GLY A 141 9.30 -14.12 0.84
C GLY A 141 9.07 -12.96 1.80
N CYS A 142 9.12 -11.73 1.29
CA CYS A 142 9.14 -10.53 2.13
C CYS A 142 7.80 -10.10 2.72
N MET A 143 6.68 -10.70 2.34
CA MET A 143 5.40 -10.21 2.82
C MET A 143 5.26 -10.41 4.34
N THR A 144 4.80 -9.36 5.00
CA THR A 144 4.76 -9.13 6.45
C THR A 144 6.11 -9.17 7.18
N ALA A 145 7.23 -9.10 6.45
CA ALA A 145 8.55 -8.97 7.05
C ALA A 145 8.70 -7.63 7.81
N PRO A 146 9.42 -7.62 8.94
CA PRO A 146 9.73 -6.39 9.67
C PRO A 146 10.83 -5.60 8.95
N CYS A 147 10.68 -4.27 8.93
CA CYS A 147 11.57 -3.35 8.25
C CYS A 147 12.00 -2.17 9.14
N GLN A 148 13.16 -1.60 8.82
CA GLN A 148 13.72 -0.42 9.46
C GLN A 148 14.03 0.65 8.41
N ARG A 149 13.78 1.93 8.73
CA ARG A 149 14.12 3.04 7.84
C ARG A 149 15.63 3.21 7.75
N THR A 150 16.13 3.41 6.53
CA THR A 150 17.57 3.70 6.33
C THR A 150 17.86 5.20 6.35
N GLY A 151 16.85 6.03 6.06
CA GLY A 151 16.98 7.48 5.87
C GLY A 151 17.45 7.88 4.48
N GLU A 152 17.71 6.91 3.60
CA GLU A 152 18.07 7.13 2.20
C GLU A 152 16.83 7.37 1.35
N ILE A 153 16.99 8.08 0.23
CA ILE A 153 15.93 8.38 -0.73
C ILE A 153 16.37 7.84 -2.09
N ASP A 154 15.48 7.09 -2.73
CA ASP A 154 15.69 6.65 -4.10
C ASP A 154 15.51 7.82 -5.07
N PRO A 155 16.54 8.16 -5.89
CA PRO A 155 16.46 9.29 -6.81
C PRO A 155 15.47 9.08 -7.97
N VAL A 156 15.07 7.84 -8.28
CA VAL A 156 14.16 7.55 -9.41
C VAL A 156 12.70 7.76 -9.01
N THR A 157 12.30 7.17 -7.90
CA THR A 157 10.91 7.19 -7.44
C THR A 157 10.63 8.36 -6.49
N GLY A 158 11.66 8.87 -5.81
CA GLY A 158 11.57 9.90 -4.76
C GLY A 158 11.11 9.36 -3.41
N ASN A 159 10.97 8.04 -3.25
CA ASN A 159 10.57 7.41 -2.00
C ASN A 159 11.77 7.18 -1.07
N PHE A 160 11.51 7.13 0.23
CA PHE A 160 12.50 6.66 1.18
C PHE A 160 12.77 5.17 0.99
N LEU A 161 13.98 4.74 1.37
CA LEU A 161 14.38 3.35 1.38
C LEU A 161 14.34 2.78 2.79
N VAL A 162 14.00 1.50 2.86
CA VAL A 162 13.89 0.73 4.10
C VAL A 162 14.58 -0.61 3.93
N GLN A 163 15.10 -1.15 5.02
CA GLN A 163 15.77 -2.45 5.05
C GLN A 163 14.87 -3.46 5.76
N CYS A 164 14.51 -4.54 5.07
CA CYS A 164 13.61 -5.57 5.56
C CYS A 164 14.33 -6.90 5.77
N ALA A 165 13.96 -7.61 6.83
CA ALA A 165 14.48 -8.95 7.15
C ALA A 165 13.51 -10.03 6.66
N CYS A 166 13.68 -10.48 5.42
CA CYS A 166 12.75 -11.39 4.76
C CYS A 166 13.11 -12.86 5.01
N PRO A 167 12.18 -13.72 5.41
CA PRO A 167 12.43 -15.16 5.41
C PRO A 167 12.67 -15.67 3.99
N THR A 168 13.48 -16.71 3.87
CA THR A 168 13.81 -17.30 2.58
C THR A 168 13.23 -18.68 2.40
N TYR A 169 12.98 -19.05 1.15
CA TYR A 169 12.39 -20.32 0.78
C TYR A 169 13.13 -20.90 -0.42
N VAL A 170 13.10 -22.22 -0.55
CA VAL A 170 13.60 -22.95 -1.72
C VAL A 170 12.41 -23.62 -2.37
N GLY A 171 12.16 -23.30 -3.62
CA GLY A 171 10.97 -23.77 -4.32
C GLY A 171 10.75 -23.01 -5.62
N PRO A 172 9.68 -23.33 -6.34
CA PRO A 172 9.27 -22.50 -7.47
C PRO A 172 8.85 -21.11 -6.96
N PHE A 173 9.01 -20.08 -7.78
CA PHE A 173 8.55 -18.72 -7.50
C PHE A 173 8.30 -17.93 -8.78
N GLN A 174 7.64 -16.79 -8.66
CA GLN A 174 7.54 -15.77 -9.68
C GLN A 174 8.08 -14.44 -9.15
N VAL A 175 8.85 -13.76 -9.98
CA VAL A 175 9.44 -12.45 -9.70
C VAL A 175 8.44 -11.35 -10.05
N GLY A 176 8.51 -10.24 -9.33
CA GLY A 176 7.62 -9.10 -9.55
C GLY A 176 7.89 -8.27 -10.79
N THR A 177 9.02 -8.50 -11.45
CA THR A 177 9.50 -7.80 -12.65
C THR A 177 9.82 -8.79 -13.76
N GLU A 178 9.70 -8.37 -15.01
CA GLU A 178 10.03 -9.19 -16.18
C GLU A 178 11.50 -9.64 -16.10
N LEU A 179 11.75 -10.93 -16.28
CA LEU A 179 13.11 -11.46 -16.35
C LEU A 179 13.64 -11.25 -17.77
N THR A 180 14.76 -10.55 -17.87
CA THR A 180 15.51 -10.45 -19.14
C THR A 180 16.43 -11.65 -19.32
N ALA A 181 16.96 -11.87 -20.53
CA ALA A 181 17.94 -12.94 -20.79
C ALA A 181 19.21 -12.85 -19.92
N ALA A 182 19.54 -11.66 -19.41
CA ALA A 182 20.65 -11.43 -18.49
C ALA A 182 20.29 -11.67 -17.00
N GLN A 183 19.00 -11.70 -16.67
CA GLN A 183 18.46 -11.89 -15.33
C GLN A 183 17.86 -13.30 -15.24
N GLY A 184 18.63 -14.23 -14.67
CA GLY A 184 18.18 -15.59 -14.46
C GLY A 184 17.39 -15.77 -13.15
N CYS A 185 16.79 -16.95 -13.02
CA CYS A 185 16.27 -17.47 -11.75
C CYS A 185 17.38 -17.80 -10.75
N GLU A 186 18.59 -18.09 -11.27
CA GLU A 186 19.80 -18.27 -10.48
C GLU A 186 20.59 -16.97 -10.52
N LEU A 187 20.89 -16.44 -9.33
CA LEU A 187 21.60 -15.19 -9.15
C LEU A 187 22.96 -15.45 -8.49
N PRO A 188 24.02 -14.72 -8.90
CA PRO A 188 25.33 -14.88 -8.31
C PRO A 188 25.42 -14.28 -6.90
N GLY A 189 26.44 -14.72 -6.15
CA GLY A 189 26.94 -13.98 -4.99
C GLY A 189 25.98 -13.86 -3.80
N GLY A 190 25.10 -14.84 -3.57
CA GLY A 190 24.17 -14.82 -2.44
C GLY A 190 23.04 -13.82 -2.58
N THR A 191 22.79 -13.33 -3.80
CA THR A 191 21.69 -12.43 -4.12
C THR A 191 20.42 -13.25 -4.38
N VAL A 192 19.26 -12.75 -3.99
CA VAL A 192 17.97 -13.41 -4.20
C VAL A 192 16.91 -12.43 -4.65
N TRP A 193 15.90 -12.93 -5.38
CA TRP A 193 14.70 -12.16 -5.65
C TRP A 193 13.81 -12.11 -4.42
N SER A 194 13.20 -10.96 -4.16
CA SER A 194 11.95 -10.91 -3.40
C SER A 194 10.84 -11.41 -4.31
N ALA A 195 10.22 -12.51 -3.92
CA ALA A 195 9.32 -13.24 -4.80
C ALA A 195 8.22 -13.94 -4.01
N ALA A 196 7.25 -14.44 -4.76
CA ALA A 196 6.13 -15.20 -4.24
C ALA A 196 5.85 -16.37 -5.17
N TYR A 197 5.15 -17.39 -4.70
CA TYR A 197 4.76 -18.53 -5.53
C TYR A 197 3.26 -18.73 -5.59
N SER A 198 2.72 -18.66 -6.80
CA SER A 198 1.32 -19.01 -7.10
C SER A 198 1.21 -20.40 -7.71
N THR A 199 0.43 -21.28 -7.07
CA THR A 199 0.18 -22.67 -7.51
C THR A 199 -0.95 -22.82 -8.52
N PHE A 200 -1.78 -21.79 -8.72
CA PHE A 200 -3.04 -21.90 -9.47
C PHE A 200 -2.97 -21.34 -10.89
N GLY A 201 -1.78 -21.03 -11.41
CA GLY A 201 -1.63 -20.33 -12.69
C GLY A 201 -2.17 -18.89 -12.68
N GLY A 202 -2.54 -18.36 -11.52
CA GLY A 202 -2.89 -16.95 -11.31
C GLY A 202 -1.69 -16.10 -10.90
N GLY A 203 -1.86 -14.78 -10.89
CA GLY A 203 -0.82 -13.84 -10.47
C GLY A 203 -0.38 -14.02 -9.00
N THR A 204 0.80 -13.49 -8.68
CA THR A 204 1.34 -13.42 -7.29
C THR A 204 0.90 -12.15 -6.56
N PHE A 205 -0.11 -11.48 -7.09
CA PHE A 205 -0.68 -10.23 -6.62
C PHE A 205 -2.21 -10.37 -6.52
N PRO A 206 -2.91 -9.46 -5.82
CA PRO A 206 -4.36 -9.53 -5.63
C PRO A 206 -5.13 -9.58 -6.94
N THR A 207 -6.27 -10.28 -6.96
CA THR A 207 -7.26 -10.08 -8.02
C THR A 207 -7.80 -8.67 -7.85
N LEU A 208 -7.65 -7.84 -8.87
CA LEU A 208 -8.11 -6.47 -8.79
C LEU A 208 -9.65 -6.43 -8.89
N PRO A 209 -10.32 -5.68 -7.99
CA PRO A 209 -11.64 -5.15 -8.33
C PRO A 209 -11.53 -4.23 -9.56
N ASP A 210 -12.67 -3.71 -10.06
CA ASP A 210 -12.70 -2.78 -11.19
C ASP A 210 -11.73 -1.60 -11.03
N CYS A 211 -11.54 -1.16 -9.78
CA CYS A 211 -10.54 -0.18 -9.40
C CYS A 211 -10.18 -0.32 -7.91
N ILE A 212 -8.99 0.14 -7.53
CA ILE A 212 -8.52 0.20 -6.15
C ILE A 212 -8.64 1.65 -5.66
N PRO A 213 -9.43 1.92 -4.61
CA PRO A 213 -9.47 3.24 -4.01
C PRO A 213 -8.09 3.71 -3.57
N ASP A 214 -7.78 4.96 -3.91
CA ASP A 214 -6.56 5.68 -3.53
C ASP A 214 -5.24 5.04 -4.00
N ALA A 215 -5.32 4.10 -4.94
CA ALA A 215 -4.19 3.71 -5.74
C ALA A 215 -3.92 4.76 -6.83
N PRO A 216 -2.65 4.95 -7.25
CA PRO A 216 -2.34 5.83 -8.37
C PRO A 216 -2.75 5.22 -9.71
N GLY A 217 -2.87 6.09 -10.71
CA GLY A 217 -2.90 5.69 -12.11
C GLY A 217 -4.20 5.01 -12.56
N ASP A 218 -4.06 4.13 -13.53
CA ASP A 218 -5.15 3.35 -14.14
C ASP A 218 -5.72 2.28 -13.19
N LYS A 219 -4.99 1.94 -12.12
CA LYS A 219 -5.47 1.04 -11.06
C LYS A 219 -6.34 1.76 -10.04
N GLY A 220 -6.22 3.09 -9.95
CA GLY A 220 -6.97 3.93 -9.02
C GLY A 220 -8.45 4.03 -9.34
N CYS A 221 -9.30 4.08 -8.32
CA CYS A 221 -10.69 4.48 -8.55
C CYS A 221 -10.78 5.95 -8.97
N PRO A 222 -11.76 6.31 -9.80
CA PRO A 222 -11.94 7.71 -10.19
C PRO A 222 -12.32 8.57 -8.99
N LEU A 223 -11.91 9.84 -9.03
CA LEU A 223 -12.44 10.87 -8.14
C LEU A 223 -13.95 11.08 -8.38
N LEU A 224 -14.62 11.78 -7.47
CA LEU A 224 -15.93 12.34 -7.74
C LEU A 224 -15.82 13.35 -8.89
N LEU A 225 -16.72 13.28 -9.87
CA LEU A 225 -16.77 14.15 -11.04
C LEU A 225 -18.25 14.35 -11.44
N PRO A 226 -18.60 15.40 -12.22
CA PRO A 226 -17.77 16.53 -12.69
C PRO A 226 -17.58 17.61 -11.60
N ASN A 227 -17.31 18.87 -11.97
CA ASN A 227 -17.33 20.03 -11.08
C ASN A 227 -18.63 20.84 -11.29
N PRO A 228 -19.57 20.93 -10.33
CA PRO A 228 -19.59 20.24 -9.03
C PRO A 228 -19.91 18.73 -9.17
N PRO A 229 -19.59 17.90 -8.16
CA PRO A 229 -19.67 16.46 -8.30
C PRO A 229 -21.07 15.94 -8.06
N VAL A 230 -21.39 14.84 -8.74
CA VAL A 230 -22.54 14.02 -8.37
C VAL A 230 -22.14 13.13 -7.19
N ILE A 231 -22.72 13.39 -6.02
CA ILE A 231 -22.42 12.63 -4.80
C ILE A 231 -23.30 11.37 -4.76
N PRO A 232 -22.73 10.16 -4.85
CA PRO A 232 -23.51 8.93 -4.70
C PRO A 232 -24.03 8.79 -3.27
N ALA A 233 -25.16 8.10 -3.11
CA ALA A 233 -25.65 7.75 -1.78
C ALA A 233 -24.70 6.74 -1.12
N ALA A 234 -24.41 6.95 0.17
CA ALA A 234 -23.66 5.98 0.95
C ALA A 234 -24.45 4.65 1.05
N PRO A 235 -23.79 3.49 0.85
CA PRO A 235 -24.45 2.20 1.00
C PRO A 235 -25.00 1.99 2.43
N PRO A 236 -26.17 1.35 2.62
CA PRO A 236 -26.82 1.23 3.93
C PRO A 236 -25.97 0.56 5.03
N GLN A 237 -25.02 -0.28 4.65
CA GLN A 237 -24.10 -0.98 5.55
C GLN A 237 -22.90 -0.14 6.01
N ILE A 238 -22.76 1.08 5.50
CA ILE A 238 -21.70 2.02 5.84
C ILE A 238 -22.25 3.05 6.83
N SER A 239 -21.51 3.29 7.91
CA SER A 239 -21.85 4.31 8.89
C SER A 239 -21.15 5.63 8.57
N CYS A 240 -21.87 6.59 7.98
CA CYS A 240 -21.30 7.92 7.74
C CYS A 240 -20.90 8.65 9.01
N ASN A 241 -21.53 8.36 10.16
CA ASN A 241 -21.10 8.87 11.45
C ASN A 241 -19.72 8.33 11.85
N GLU A 242 -19.45 7.06 11.55
CA GLU A 242 -18.16 6.44 11.80
C GLU A 242 -17.09 6.96 10.84
N VAL A 243 -17.41 7.08 9.55
CA VAL A 243 -16.54 7.74 8.55
C VAL A 243 -16.14 9.15 9.01
N CYS A 244 -17.10 10.00 9.36
CA CYS A 244 -16.79 11.34 9.86
C CYS A 244 -16.04 11.31 11.21
N SER A 245 -16.30 10.32 12.06
CA SER A 245 -15.53 10.10 13.29
C SER A 245 -14.07 9.76 12.99
N GLU A 246 -13.76 8.92 12.00
CA GLU A 246 -12.39 8.59 11.59
C GLU A 246 -11.65 9.84 11.08
N TYR A 247 -12.30 10.66 10.24
CA TYR A 247 -11.77 11.98 9.86
C TYR A 247 -11.54 12.88 11.08
N ASN A 248 -12.49 12.94 12.01
CA ASN A 248 -12.39 13.80 13.18
C ASN A 248 -11.32 13.35 14.18
N LYS A 249 -11.10 12.04 14.32
CA LYS A 249 -10.12 11.47 15.25
C LYS A 249 -8.72 11.47 14.68
N SER A 250 -8.56 11.48 13.36
CA SER A 250 -7.27 11.46 12.66
C SER A 250 -6.47 12.75 12.83
N ILE A 251 -6.20 13.16 14.07
CA ILE A 251 -5.57 14.44 14.39
C ILE A 251 -4.06 14.28 14.51
N ASN A 252 -3.33 15.13 13.79
CA ASN A 252 -1.91 15.39 14.01
C ASN A 252 -1.71 16.90 14.17
N GLN A 253 -1.21 17.34 15.32
CA GLN A 253 -1.02 18.77 15.65
C GLN A 253 -2.28 19.65 15.39
N GLY A 254 -3.49 19.11 15.60
CA GLY A 254 -4.76 19.82 15.38
C GLY A 254 -5.27 19.82 13.93
N ILE A 255 -4.57 19.18 13.00
CA ILE A 255 -4.99 18.96 11.61
C ILE A 255 -5.62 17.57 11.52
N GLN A 256 -6.81 17.47 10.93
CA GLN A 256 -7.49 16.21 10.64
C GLN A 256 -6.92 15.62 9.35
N VAL A 257 -5.92 14.74 9.51
CA VAL A 257 -5.02 14.23 8.48
C VAL A 257 -5.76 13.48 7.38
N GLY A 258 -6.89 12.82 7.68
CA GLY A 258 -7.70 12.19 6.63
C GLY A 258 -8.07 13.15 5.51
N TYR A 259 -8.48 14.39 5.82
CA TYR A 259 -8.85 15.36 4.79
C TYR A 259 -7.66 15.88 3.99
N THR A 260 -6.53 16.14 4.65
CA THR A 260 -5.33 16.62 3.94
C THR A 260 -4.76 15.52 3.05
N CYS A 261 -4.82 14.27 3.51
CA CYS A 261 -4.44 13.10 2.74
C CYS A 261 -5.34 12.96 1.51
N ASP A 262 -6.66 12.96 1.65
CA ASP A 262 -7.60 12.91 0.52
C ASP A 262 -7.34 14.01 -0.52
N ALA A 263 -7.09 15.24 -0.06
CA ALA A 263 -6.87 16.40 -0.93
C ALA A 263 -5.58 16.31 -1.78
N THR A 264 -4.67 15.41 -1.43
CA THR A 264 -3.32 15.35 -2.01
C THR A 264 -3.00 13.99 -2.61
N LEU A 265 -3.37 12.90 -1.95
CA LEU A 265 -2.98 11.53 -2.29
C LEU A 265 -3.43 11.18 -3.71
N CYS A 266 -4.70 11.41 -4.03
CA CYS A 266 -5.28 10.99 -5.30
C CYS A 266 -4.91 11.87 -6.51
N THR A 267 -4.30 13.04 -6.27
CA THR A 267 -3.92 13.99 -7.32
C THR A 267 -2.40 14.12 -7.47
N ALA A 268 -1.65 13.92 -6.39
CA ALA A 268 -0.20 14.06 -6.34
C ALA A 268 0.53 12.76 -5.95
N ALA A 269 -0.07 11.58 -6.19
CA ALA A 269 0.54 10.29 -5.87
C ALA A 269 1.97 10.08 -6.41
N SER A 270 2.30 10.72 -7.54
CA SER A 270 3.64 10.69 -8.15
C SER A 270 4.70 11.49 -7.37
N HIS A 271 4.30 12.27 -6.38
CA HIS A 271 5.10 13.15 -5.54
C HIS A 271 5.09 12.68 -4.06
N PRO A 272 5.84 11.62 -3.72
CA PRO A 272 5.75 10.96 -2.42
C PRO A 272 6.07 11.87 -1.24
N ALA A 273 6.95 12.87 -1.39
CA ALA A 273 7.22 13.85 -0.34
C ALA A 273 6.00 14.70 0.01
N LEU A 274 5.20 15.09 -1.00
CA LEU A 274 3.99 15.88 -0.81
C LEU A 274 2.87 15.03 -0.18
N VAL A 275 2.72 13.78 -0.65
CA VAL A 275 1.80 12.80 -0.06
C VAL A 275 2.18 12.49 1.38
N ALA A 276 3.46 12.23 1.66
CA ALA A 276 3.96 11.97 3.01
C ALA A 276 3.61 13.14 3.94
N LYS A 277 3.85 14.39 3.52
CA LYS A 277 3.46 15.58 4.28
C LYS A 277 1.96 15.62 4.56
N ALA A 278 1.14 15.39 3.54
CA ALA A 278 -0.32 15.49 3.62
C ALA A 278 -0.95 14.38 4.49
N CYS A 279 -0.36 13.18 4.48
CA CYS A 279 -0.87 12.00 5.18
C CYS A 279 -0.12 11.70 6.49
N THR A 280 0.79 12.58 6.94
CA THR A 280 1.62 12.34 8.13
C THR A 280 0.77 12.15 9.39
N GLY A 281 0.90 11.00 10.03
CA GLY A 281 0.21 10.65 11.27
C GLY A 281 -1.13 9.95 11.08
N LEU A 282 -1.53 9.67 9.83
CA LEU A 282 -2.74 8.90 9.52
C LEU A 282 -2.67 7.48 10.11
N ASP A 283 -1.48 6.89 10.13
CA ASP A 283 -1.15 5.58 10.70
C ASP A 283 -1.53 5.43 12.17
N LYS A 284 -1.65 6.54 12.90
CA LYS A 284 -2.02 6.53 14.32
C LYS A 284 -3.50 6.26 14.55
N HIS A 285 -4.31 6.25 13.49
CA HIS A 285 -5.77 6.23 13.56
C HIS A 285 -6.37 5.18 12.62
N GLY A 286 -7.46 4.54 13.05
CA GLY A 286 -8.20 3.63 12.18
C GLY A 286 -8.93 4.41 11.09
N VAL A 287 -8.78 3.97 9.83
CA VAL A 287 -9.49 4.48 8.64
C VAL A 287 -10.27 3.34 7.95
N SER A 288 -10.78 2.43 8.77
CA SER A 288 -11.39 1.17 8.34
C SER A 288 -12.74 1.40 7.67
N GLU A 289 -13.56 2.29 8.22
CA GLU A 289 -14.87 2.60 7.65
C GLU A 289 -14.74 3.48 6.39
N ILE A 290 -13.74 4.38 6.35
CA ILE A 290 -13.34 5.10 5.12
C ILE A 290 -13.00 4.09 4.01
N LEU A 291 -12.12 3.12 4.28
CA LEU A 291 -11.76 2.09 3.29
C LEU A 291 -12.99 1.28 2.85
N ARG A 292 -13.86 0.88 3.78
CA ARG A 292 -15.10 0.14 3.48
C ARG A 292 -16.02 0.96 2.57
N LEU A 293 -16.17 2.25 2.83
CA LEU A 293 -16.99 3.14 2.01
C LEU A 293 -16.43 3.24 0.59
N GLU A 294 -15.15 3.58 0.46
CA GLU A 294 -14.51 3.83 -0.83
C GLU A 294 -14.46 2.58 -1.70
N MET A 295 -14.20 1.41 -1.11
CA MET A 295 -14.30 0.12 -1.78
C MET A 295 -15.72 -0.17 -2.26
N ALA A 296 -16.73 0.15 -1.45
CA ALA A 296 -18.13 -0.13 -1.79
C ALA A 296 -18.68 0.79 -2.89
N VAL A 297 -18.17 2.01 -3.00
CA VAL A 297 -18.63 3.01 -4.00
C VAL A 297 -17.70 3.12 -5.22
N GLY A 298 -16.49 2.56 -5.15
CA GLY A 298 -15.51 2.64 -6.23
C GLY A 298 -15.06 4.08 -6.51
N LYS A 299 -14.80 4.87 -5.46
CA LYS A 299 -14.32 6.26 -5.57
C LYS A 299 -13.13 6.48 -4.66
N SER A 300 -12.11 7.15 -5.18
CA SER A 300 -10.91 7.52 -4.42
C SER A 300 -11.06 8.89 -3.77
N CYS A 301 -10.50 9.07 -2.58
CA CYS A 301 -10.44 10.33 -1.82
C CYS A 301 -11.81 11.05 -1.77
N ALA A 302 -12.88 10.28 -1.51
CA ALA A 302 -14.26 10.74 -1.69
C ALA A 302 -15.14 10.53 -0.46
N ALA A 303 -14.67 9.76 0.53
CA ALA A 303 -15.47 9.37 1.69
C ALA A 303 -15.99 10.59 2.47
N SER A 304 -15.18 11.63 2.61
CA SER A 304 -15.59 12.86 3.31
C SER A 304 -16.75 13.58 2.61
N GLN A 305 -16.77 13.64 1.27
CA GLN A 305 -17.86 14.26 0.51
C GLN A 305 -19.13 13.40 0.52
N ILE A 306 -18.99 12.08 0.34
CA ILE A 306 -20.13 11.15 0.32
C ILE A 306 -20.89 11.18 1.63
N CYS A 307 -20.18 11.27 2.75
CA CYS A 307 -20.78 11.32 4.07
C CYS A 307 -21.05 12.74 4.60
N GLY A 308 -20.76 13.78 3.82
CA GLY A 308 -20.99 15.17 4.24
C GLY A 308 -20.16 15.61 5.45
N CYS A 309 -18.96 15.05 5.62
CA CYS A 309 -18.07 15.38 6.73
C CYS A 309 -17.37 16.73 6.48
N ALA A 310 -17.30 17.59 7.50
CA ALA A 310 -16.66 18.91 7.38
C ALA A 310 -15.35 19.02 8.17
N PRO A 311 -14.25 19.48 7.55
CA PRO A 311 -13.00 19.74 8.26
C PRO A 311 -13.13 20.95 9.20
N ASN A 312 -12.35 20.96 10.27
CA ASN A 312 -12.20 22.13 11.12
C ASN A 312 -11.43 23.26 10.40
N LYS A 313 -11.47 24.48 10.94
CA LYS A 313 -10.83 25.66 10.33
C LYS A 313 -9.34 25.44 10.03
N LYS A 314 -8.58 24.87 10.96
CA LYS A 314 -7.13 24.65 10.80
C LYS A 314 -6.84 23.65 9.68
N THR A 315 -7.58 22.54 9.65
CA THR A 315 -7.52 21.55 8.56
C THR A 315 -7.85 22.21 7.23
N ASN A 316 -8.91 23.01 7.17
CA ASN A 316 -9.32 23.68 5.93
C ASN A 316 -8.28 24.67 5.40
N GLN A 317 -7.55 25.34 6.30
CA GLN A 317 -6.41 26.18 5.94
C GLN A 317 -5.21 25.37 5.43
N GLU A 318 -4.98 24.18 5.99
CA GLU A 318 -3.89 23.32 5.53
C GLU A 318 -4.19 22.69 4.16
N ILE A 319 -5.43 22.28 3.92
CA ILE A 319 -5.89 21.83 2.59
C ILE A 319 -5.59 22.92 1.55
N TRP A 320 -5.88 24.19 1.85
CA TRP A 320 -5.57 25.30 0.94
C TRP A 320 -4.06 25.41 0.65
N ARG A 321 -3.20 25.30 1.68
CA ARG A 321 -1.74 25.32 1.49
C ARG A 321 -1.23 24.14 0.66
N LEU A 322 -1.82 22.96 0.84
CA LEU A 322 -1.47 21.77 0.05
C LEU A 322 -1.92 21.92 -1.40
N ASN A 323 -3.09 22.51 -1.65
CA ASN A 323 -3.54 22.83 -3.01
C ASN A 323 -2.60 23.83 -3.71
N GLU A 324 -2.15 24.88 -3.01
CA GLU A 324 -1.14 25.81 -3.56
C GLU A 324 0.19 25.09 -3.86
N ALA A 325 0.62 24.17 -2.98
CA ALA A 325 1.84 23.39 -3.21
C ALA A 325 1.72 22.44 -4.42
N GLN A 326 0.54 21.85 -4.64
CA GLN A 326 0.23 21.06 -5.83
C GLN A 326 0.24 21.94 -7.09
N GLY A 327 -0.43 23.10 -7.04
CA GLY A 327 -0.48 24.05 -8.15
C GLY A 327 0.91 24.59 -8.54
N ALA A 328 1.79 24.82 -7.57
CA ALA A 328 3.18 25.21 -7.81
C ALA A 328 4.00 24.14 -8.57
N LEU A 329 3.55 22.87 -8.52
CA LEU A 329 4.10 21.75 -9.28
C LEU A 329 3.34 21.47 -10.59
N GLY A 330 2.34 22.30 -10.93
CA GLY A 330 1.50 22.12 -12.11
C GLY A 330 0.49 20.97 -11.99
N ILE A 331 0.18 20.52 -10.78
CA ILE A 331 -0.75 19.42 -10.52
C ILE A 331 -2.16 19.98 -10.33
N ALA A 332 -3.12 19.48 -11.12
CA ALA A 332 -4.53 19.80 -10.94
C ALA A 332 -5.07 19.16 -9.65
N THR A 333 -5.53 20.00 -8.73
CA THR A 333 -6.03 19.57 -7.41
C THR A 333 -7.43 18.95 -7.52
N GLN A 334 -7.89 18.29 -6.46
CA GLN A 334 -9.27 17.83 -6.41
C GLN A 334 -10.26 19.02 -6.52
N CYS A 335 -9.91 20.16 -5.93
CA CYS A 335 -10.69 21.40 -6.04
C CYS A 335 -10.87 21.86 -7.50
N ASP A 336 -9.80 21.81 -8.30
CA ASP A 336 -9.87 22.17 -9.72
C ASP A 336 -10.76 21.18 -10.49
N GLN A 337 -10.61 19.89 -10.19
CA GLN A 337 -11.26 18.81 -10.93
C GLN A 337 -12.75 18.67 -10.63
N ASN A 338 -13.17 18.86 -9.37
CA ASN A 338 -14.54 18.58 -8.94
C ASN A 338 -15.10 19.57 -7.91
N GLY A 339 -14.35 20.60 -7.49
CA GLY A 339 -14.81 21.60 -6.52
C GLY A 339 -14.80 21.16 -5.06
N THR A 340 -14.19 20.01 -4.73
CA THR A 340 -14.13 19.49 -3.35
C THR A 340 -12.74 19.69 -2.74
N LEU A 341 -12.68 19.71 -1.41
CA LEU A 341 -11.42 19.91 -0.66
C LEU A 341 -10.61 21.12 -1.16
N CYS A 342 -11.29 22.25 -1.40
CA CYS A 342 -10.64 23.51 -1.84
C CYS A 342 -9.83 24.20 -0.74
N GLY A 343 -10.18 23.95 0.52
CA GLY A 343 -9.63 24.67 1.65
C GLY A 343 -10.13 26.13 1.72
N THR A 344 -9.67 26.85 2.73
CA THR A 344 -9.89 28.29 2.88
C THR A 344 -8.59 28.98 3.20
N LYS A 345 -8.34 30.14 2.59
CA LYS A 345 -7.13 30.93 2.86
C LYS A 345 -6.96 31.21 4.37
N PRO A 346 -5.71 31.12 4.90
CA PRO A 346 -5.40 31.38 6.31
C PRO A 346 -5.83 32.74 6.83
#